data_AF-W7YQG4-F1
#
_entry.id   AF-W7YQG4-F1
#
_cell.length_a   1.000
_cell.length_b   1.000
_cell.length_c   1.000
_cell.angle_alpha   90.00
_cell.angle_beta   90.00
_cell.angle_gamma   90.00
#
_symmetry.space_group_name_H-M   'P 1'
#
loop_
_entity.id
_entity.type
_entity.pdbx_description
1 polymer ?
#
loop_
_entity_poly.entity_id
_entity_poly.type
_entity_poly.pdbx_seq_one_letter_code
_entity_poly.pdbx_strand_id
1 'polypeptide(L)' 'MVENDNRITSIIEALNHEYFISYESIALYAKLEQEDLQQFMNDSSSVTFEKRYKLAVTTLFLHSLFKQPQ' A
#
# COMPACT_ATOMS: atom_id res chain seq x y z
N MET A 1 -8.53 -4.40 -12.80
CA MET A 1 -7.54 -4.99 -11.86
C MET A 1 -6.23 -4.20 -11.89
N VAL A 2 -5.59 -4.01 -13.05
CA VAL A 2 -4.36 -3.18 -13.17
C VAL A 2 -4.55 -1.71 -12.77
N GLU A 3 -5.66 -1.08 -13.17
CA GLU A 3 -5.91 0.33 -12.83
C GLU A 3 -6.07 0.57 -11.31
N ASN A 4 -6.69 -0.38 -10.60
CA ASN A 4 -6.84 -0.29 -9.15
C ASN A 4 -5.48 -0.50 -8.46
N ASP A 5 -4.67 -1.45 -8.92
CA ASP A 5 -3.35 -1.69 -8.36
C ASP A 5 -2.44 -0.47 -8.56
N ASN A 6 -2.47 0.16 -9.75
CA ASN A 6 -1.76 1.42 -10.02
C ASN A 6 -2.18 2.54 -9.07
N ARG A 7 -3.47 2.62 -8.74
CA ARG A 7 -3.95 3.59 -7.74
C ARG A 7 -3.39 3.28 -6.34
N ILE A 8 -3.36 2.01 -5.94
CA ILE A 8 -2.83 1.63 -4.63
C ILE A 8 -1.33 1.92 -4.54
N THR A 9 -0.54 1.62 -5.58
CA THR A 9 0.89 1.92 -5.60
C THR A 9 1.15 3.42 -5.50
N SER A 10 0.42 4.27 -6.23
CA SER A 10 0.54 5.73 -6.10
C SER A 10 0.19 6.24 -4.69
N ILE A 11 -0.77 5.62 -4.02
CA ILE A 11 -1.10 6.00 -2.64
C ILE A 11 0.01 5.55 -1.68
N ILE A 12 0.58 4.36 -1.86
CA ILE A 12 1.72 3.89 -1.06
C ILE A 12 2.91 4.85 -1.21
N GLU A 13 3.17 5.32 -2.42
CA GLU A 13 4.20 6.35 -2.69
C GLU A 13 3.90 7.66 -1.96
N ALA A 14 2.65 8.15 -1.98
CA ALA A 14 2.27 9.35 -1.24
C ALA A 14 2.43 9.17 0.28
N LEU A 15 1.96 8.03 0.83
CA LEU A 15 2.17 7.67 2.24
C LEU A 15 3.65 7.66 2.63
N ASN A 16 4.52 7.21 1.74
CA ASN A 16 5.95 7.16 1.98
C ASN A 16 6.63 8.53 1.87
N HIS A 17 6.37 9.28 0.80
CA HIS A 17 7.09 10.50 0.48
C HIS A 17 6.52 11.75 1.16
N GLU A 18 5.20 11.81 1.34
CA GLU A 18 4.54 12.99 1.92
C GLU A 18 4.30 12.84 3.42
N TYR A 19 3.96 11.62 3.87
CA TYR A 19 3.61 11.33 5.26
C TYR A 19 4.71 10.58 6.02
N PHE A 20 5.85 10.30 5.38
CA PHE A 20 7.02 9.64 5.96
C PHE A 20 6.72 8.26 6.59
N ILE A 21 5.68 7.58 6.09
CA ILE A 21 5.32 6.24 6.54
C ILE A 21 6.15 5.22 5.76
N SER A 22 7.04 4.55 6.46
CA SER A 22 7.92 3.56 5.84
C SER A 22 7.14 2.40 5.22
N TYR A 23 7.70 1.77 4.19
CA TYR A 23 7.14 0.53 3.62
C TYR A 23 7.02 -0.59 4.66
N GLU A 24 7.98 -0.70 5.57
CA GLU A 24 7.91 -1.61 6.71
C GLU A 24 6.67 -1.35 7.57
N SER A 25 6.39 -0.07 7.90
CA SER A 25 5.21 0.30 8.67
C SER A 25 3.91 -0.03 7.93
N ILE A 26 3.82 0.27 6.62
CA ILE A 26 2.63 -0.05 5.82
C ILE A 26 2.40 -1.57 5.78
N ALA A 27 3.46 -2.35 5.55
CA ALA A 27 3.40 -3.82 5.55
C ALA A 27 2.97 -4.37 6.93
N LEU A 28 3.54 -3.83 8.01
CA LEU A 28 3.18 -4.18 9.39
C LEU A 28 1.68 -3.95 9.65
N TYR A 29 1.12 -2.79 9.27
CA TYR A 29 -0.32 -2.52 9.39
C TYR A 29 -1.17 -3.44 8.50
N ALA A 30 -0.64 -3.89 7.36
CA ALA A 30 -1.29 -4.86 6.49
C ALA A 30 -1.16 -6.31 6.98
N LYS A 31 -0.38 -6.56 8.05
CA LYS A 31 0.00 -7.89 8.55
C LYS A 31 0.68 -8.71 7.44
N LEU A 32 1.63 -8.08 6.77
CA LEU A 32 2.45 -8.66 5.72
C LEU A 32 3.92 -8.41 6.01
N GLU A 33 4.78 -9.20 5.36
CA GLU A 33 6.21 -8.94 5.37
C GLU A 33 6.55 -7.75 4.47
N GLN A 34 7.66 -7.06 4.73
CA GLN A 34 8.09 -5.93 3.90
C GLN A 34 8.34 -6.35 2.45
N GLU A 35 8.85 -7.57 2.24
CA GLU A 35 9.09 -8.15 0.92
C GLU A 35 7.80 -8.26 0.10
N ASP A 36 6.66 -8.55 0.75
CA ASP A 36 5.37 -8.64 0.06
C ASP A 36 4.95 -7.28 -0.51
N LEU A 37 5.18 -6.20 0.24
CA LEU A 37 4.92 -4.84 -0.25
C LEU A 37 5.88 -4.49 -1.38
N GLN A 38 7.17 -4.79 -1.24
CA GLN A 38 8.15 -4.52 -2.29
C GLN A 38 7.82 -5.27 -3.59
N GLN A 39 7.43 -6.54 -3.48
CA GLN A 39 6.96 -7.33 -4.62
C GLN A 39 5.72 -6.69 -5.26
N PHE A 40 4.74 -6.26 -4.46
CA PHE A 40 3.56 -5.58 -4.96
C PHE A 40 3.89 -4.26 -5.69
N MET A 41 4.83 -3.46 -5.16
CA MET A 41 5.26 -2.20 -5.77
C MET A 41 5.99 -2.41 -7.11
N ASN A 42 6.74 -3.51 -7.24
CA ASN A 42 7.44 -3.84 -8.48
C ASN A 42 6.51 -4.47 -9.53
N ASP A 43 5.69 -5.43 -9.11
CA ASP A 43 4.72 -6.14 -9.94
C ASP A 43 3.57 -6.67 -9.06
N SER A 44 2.42 -6.00 -9.09
CA SER A 44 1.26 -6.39 -8.28
C SER A 44 0.72 -7.78 -8.60
N SER A 45 1.01 -8.33 -9.80
CA SER A 45 0.60 -9.68 -10.19
C SER A 45 1.43 -10.78 -9.52
N SER A 46 2.61 -10.44 -9.00
CA SER A 46 3.54 -11.37 -8.33
C SER A 46 3.09 -11.79 -6.92
N VAL A 47 2.20 -11.02 -6.30
CA VAL A 47 1.63 -11.34 -4.98
C VAL A 47 0.25 -11.98 -5.09
N THR A 48 -0.16 -12.73 -4.08
CA THR A 48 -1.47 -13.37 -4.05
C THR A 48 -2.59 -12.34 -3.97
N PHE A 49 -3.80 -12.70 -4.42
CA PHE A 49 -4.97 -11.84 -4.32
C PHE A 49 -5.25 -11.40 -2.87
N GLU A 50 -5.09 -12.31 -1.91
CA GLU A 50 -5.27 -11.99 -0.48
C GLU A 50 -4.31 -10.90 -0.01
N LYS A 51 -3.02 -11.00 -0.40
CA LYS A 51 -2.00 -9.99 -0.05
C LYS A 51 -2.30 -8.64 -0.70
N ARG A 52 -2.69 -8.63 -1.98
CA ARG A 52 -3.15 -7.41 -2.67
C ARG A 52 -4.33 -6.76 -1.95
N TYR A 53 -5.31 -7.56 -1.55
CA TYR A 53 -6.49 -7.06 -0.85
C TYR A 53 -6.12 -6.43 0.50
N LYS A 54 -5.28 -7.10 1.30
CA LYS A 54 -4.77 -6.55 2.57
C LYS A 54 -4.04 -5.23 2.38
N LEU A 55 -3.13 -5.15 1.40
CA LEU A 55 -2.43 -3.92 1.06
C LEU A 55 -3.38 -2.82 0.65
N ALA A 56 -4.35 -3.11 -0.23
CA ALA A 56 -5.30 -2.11 -0.71
C ALA A 56 -6.14 -1.53 0.44
N VAL A 57 -6.72 -2.38 1.29
CA VAL A 57 -7.54 -1.93 2.42
C VAL A 57 -6.72 -1.11 3.42
N THR A 58 -5.54 -1.59 3.81
CA THR A 58 -4.66 -0.88 4.75
C THR A 58 -4.20 0.45 4.16
N THR A 59 -3.79 0.47 2.90
CA THR A 59 -3.32 1.68 2.20
C THR A 59 -4.41 2.75 2.15
N LEU A 60 -5.64 2.36 1.78
CA LEU A 60 -6.77 3.29 1.74
C LEU A 60 -7.16 3.79 3.13
N PHE A 61 -7.09 2.92 4.14
CA PHE A 61 -7.30 3.31 5.53
C PHE A 61 -6.26 4.32 6.00
N LEU A 62 -4.97 4.05 5.80
CA LEU A 62 -3.88 4.97 6.15
C LEU A 62 -4.04 6.30 5.41
N HIS A 63 -4.28 6.28 4.10
CA HIS A 63 -4.58 7.52 3.36
C HIS A 63 -5.78 8.25 3.97
N SER A 64 -6.84 7.56 4.38
CA SER A 64 -8.00 8.22 4.98
C SER A 64 -7.69 8.90 6.32
N LEU A 65 -6.74 8.37 7.08
CA LEU A 65 -6.30 8.94 8.36
C LEU A 65 -5.39 10.16 8.17
N PHE A 66 -4.49 10.10 7.19
CA PHE A 66 -3.45 11.11 7.00
C PHE A 66 -3.82 12.20 5.99
N LYS A 67 -4.79 11.96 5.09
CA LYS A 67 -5.27 13.02 4.20
C LYS A 67 -5.77 14.19 5.03
N GLN A 68 -5.30 15.39 4.71
CA GLN A 68 -5.84 16.59 5.34
C GLN A 68 -7.34 16.69 5.05
N PRO A 69 -8.15 17.13 6.03
CA PRO A 69 -9.53 17.49 5.74
C PRO A 69 -9.51 18.64 4.72
N GLN A 70 -10.08 18.38 3.54
CA GLN A 70 -10.39 19.41 2.54
C GLN A 70 -11.53 20.30 3.05
#